data_AF-A0A952AY91-F1
#
_entry.id   AF-A0A952AY91-F1
#
_cell.length_a   1.000
_cell.length_b   1.000
_cell.length_c   1.000
_cell.angle_alpha   90.00
_cell.angle_beta   90.00
_cell.angle_gamma   90.00
#
_symmetry.space_group_name_H-M   'P 1'
#
loop_
_entity.id
_entity.type
_entity.pdbx_description
1 polymer ?
#
loop_
_entity_poly.entity_id
_entity_poly.type
_entity_poly.pdbx_seq_one_letter_code
_entity_poly.pdbx_strand_id
1 'polypeptide(L)'
;MEQQGRDITCESTSLTVGKRWYALGLFLIIAIGWLPVLFGLNTIKSVTALYPLANSAHPYFVPEHAVKLYLLTPLVVMSSCLLFLSPGLFLSLALNSAKSLGQWIFTSLAISLILISSVTGIVQSIMEKPLRDGWFATVVVIISTVCFVFLFIRIIRNCQIAWPFGKPHNSTIILSILVIILLFLITLTPKIYWENFNGDGVEAFEASRLLLVQQLPFWPRSAGSIFELPNITMMLFTFPVSWFIRLFGEVEASARLPYILYVIALYGVMLSLIEHGKAKPVGRIELWLIWLGLAVYSVVMVFSATYNPYN
;
A
#
# COMPACT_ATOMS: atom_id res chain seq x y z
N MET A 1 -49.59 31.74 5.63
CA MET A 1 -49.01 31.72 4.26
C MET A 1 -47.71 32.49 4.33
N GLU A 2 -46.63 31.82 4.71
CA GLU A 2 -45.28 32.41 4.84
C GLU A 2 -44.41 31.71 3.81
N GLN A 3 -44.16 32.41 2.68
CA GLN A 3 -43.20 31.99 1.68
C GLN A 3 -41.80 32.26 2.23
N GLN A 4 -41.21 31.23 2.84
CA GLN A 4 -39.80 31.22 3.19
C GLN A 4 -38.99 31.09 1.90
N GLY A 5 -38.52 32.24 1.42
CA GLY A 5 -37.61 32.36 0.29
C GLY A 5 -36.38 31.48 0.51
N ARG A 6 -36.26 30.44 -0.31
CA ARG A 6 -35.00 29.72 -0.51
C ARG A 6 -34.10 30.65 -1.31
N ASP A 7 -33.35 31.47 -0.59
CA ASP A 7 -32.09 32.00 -1.07
C ASP A 7 -31.18 30.81 -1.39
N ILE A 8 -31.22 30.38 -2.66
CA ILE A 8 -30.16 29.58 -3.26
C ILE A 8 -29.01 30.55 -3.40
N THR A 9 -28.28 30.74 -2.31
CA THR A 9 -27.03 31.47 -2.31
C THR A 9 -26.10 30.76 -3.31
N CYS A 10 -25.65 31.52 -4.31
CA CYS A 10 -24.51 31.18 -5.14
C CYS A 10 -23.30 30.90 -4.24
N GLU A 11 -23.17 29.66 -3.78
CA GLU A 11 -21.98 29.18 -3.12
C GLU A 11 -20.83 29.30 -4.13
N SER A 12 -19.83 30.07 -3.74
CA SER A 12 -18.99 30.85 -4.65
C SER A 12 -18.23 30.01 -5.68
N THR A 13 -18.21 30.51 -6.92
CA THR A 13 -17.36 30.00 -8.01
C THR A 13 -15.88 29.90 -7.58
N SER A 14 -15.42 30.74 -6.65
CA SER A 14 -14.06 30.72 -6.10
C SER A 14 -13.71 29.45 -5.32
N LEU A 15 -14.67 28.84 -4.59
CA LEU A 15 -14.43 27.59 -3.85
C LEU A 15 -14.27 26.39 -4.79
N THR A 16 -14.91 26.42 -5.97
CA THR A 16 -14.82 25.34 -6.96
C THR A 16 -13.46 25.30 -7.67
N VAL A 17 -12.88 26.47 -7.94
CA VAL A 17 -11.55 26.59 -8.58
C VAL A 17 -10.46 26.05 -7.65
N GLY A 18 -10.52 26.36 -6.35
CA GLY A 18 -9.54 25.85 -5.37
C GLY A 18 -9.54 24.31 -5.30
N LYS A 19 -10.72 23.68 -5.26
CA LYS A 19 -10.86 22.21 -5.21
C LYS A 19 -10.21 21.50 -6.41
N ARG A 20 -10.28 22.09 -7.61
CA ARG A 20 -9.65 21.52 -8.82
C ARG A 20 -8.13 21.51 -8.71
N TRP A 21 -7.54 22.59 -8.22
CA TRP A 21 -6.09 22.68 -8.01
C TRP A 21 -5.60 21.72 -6.93
N TYR A 22 -6.36 21.53 -5.84
CA TYR A 22 -6.02 20.53 -4.82
C TYR A 22 -6.02 19.10 -5.38
N ALA A 23 -6.99 18.76 -6.24
CA ALA A 23 -7.05 17.44 -6.86
C ALA A 23 -5.88 17.19 -7.81
N LEU A 24 -5.58 18.16 -8.67
CA LEU A 24 -4.44 18.09 -9.60
C LEU A 24 -3.13 18.04 -8.83
N GLY A 25 -2.97 18.86 -7.79
CA GLY A 25 -1.81 18.83 -6.90
C GLY A 25 -1.65 17.47 -6.22
N LEU A 26 -2.72 16.89 -5.69
CA LEU A 26 -2.70 15.55 -5.11
C LEU A 26 -2.28 14.49 -6.12
N PHE A 27 -2.86 14.51 -7.33
CA PHE A 27 -2.47 13.59 -8.40
C PHE A 27 -1.01 13.74 -8.77
N LEU A 28 -0.52 14.97 -8.94
CA LEU A 28 0.88 15.25 -9.25
C LEU A 28 1.82 14.74 -8.14
N ILE A 29 1.51 15.00 -6.88
CA ILE A 29 2.31 14.51 -5.74
C ILE A 29 2.35 12.98 -5.73
N ILE A 30 1.21 12.33 -5.91
CA ILE A 30 1.11 10.87 -5.94
C ILE A 30 1.87 10.30 -7.15
N ALA A 31 1.71 10.90 -8.34
CA ALA A 31 2.37 10.49 -9.57
C ALA A 31 3.90 10.65 -9.50
N ILE A 32 4.39 11.76 -8.93
CA ILE A 32 5.82 11.95 -8.62
C ILE A 32 6.28 10.89 -7.62
N GLY A 33 5.45 10.58 -6.63
CA GLY A 33 5.69 9.51 -5.67
C GLY A 33 5.79 8.11 -6.28
N TRP A 34 5.28 7.88 -7.49
CA TRP A 34 5.44 6.62 -8.22
C TRP A 34 6.78 6.50 -8.97
N LEU A 35 7.46 7.61 -9.25
CA LEU A 35 8.66 7.58 -10.10
C LEU A 35 9.74 6.61 -9.58
N PRO A 36 10.06 6.56 -8.26
CA PRO A 36 11.07 5.64 -7.77
C PRO A 36 10.76 4.18 -8.10
N VAL A 37 9.51 3.72 -7.95
CA VAL A 37 9.16 2.33 -8.29
C VAL A 37 9.17 2.08 -9.79
N LEU A 38 8.69 3.04 -10.60
CA LEU A 38 8.63 2.90 -12.06
C LEU A 38 10.02 2.81 -12.70
N PHE A 39 11.00 3.56 -12.19
CA PHE A 39 12.39 3.48 -12.65
C PHE A 39 13.25 2.46 -11.88
N GLY A 40 12.76 2.00 -10.72
CA GLY A 40 13.50 1.15 -9.78
C GLY A 40 13.03 -0.29 -9.70
N LEU A 41 12.32 -0.83 -10.70
CA LEU A 41 11.75 -2.18 -10.69
C LEU A 41 12.79 -3.28 -10.40
N ASN A 42 14.02 -3.11 -10.86
CA ASN A 42 15.11 -4.08 -10.64
C ASN A 42 15.83 -3.91 -9.30
N THR A 43 15.49 -2.88 -8.51
CA THR A 43 16.20 -2.55 -7.26
C THR A 43 16.12 -3.69 -6.25
N ILE A 44 14.91 -4.24 -6.04
CA ILE A 44 14.70 -5.33 -5.07
C ILE A 44 15.49 -6.58 -5.47
N LYS A 45 15.35 -7.06 -6.72
CA LYS A 45 16.15 -8.18 -7.26
C LYS A 45 17.64 -7.95 -7.05
N SER A 46 18.10 -6.73 -7.33
CA SER A 46 19.51 -6.36 -7.22
C SER A 46 20.01 -6.27 -5.77
N VAL A 47 19.14 -6.00 -4.78
CA VAL A 47 19.49 -6.03 -3.36
C VAL A 47 19.46 -7.45 -2.80
N THR A 48 18.49 -8.27 -3.21
CA THR A 48 18.46 -9.69 -2.86
C THR A 48 19.69 -10.42 -3.38
N ALA A 49 20.22 -10.05 -4.56
CA ALA A 49 21.48 -10.60 -5.08
C ALA A 49 22.72 -10.29 -4.20
N LEU A 50 22.62 -9.34 -3.25
CA LEU A 50 23.65 -9.07 -2.25
C LEU A 50 23.58 -9.99 -1.03
N TYR A 51 22.82 -11.09 -1.11
CA TYR A 51 22.70 -12.12 -0.07
C TYR A 51 24.02 -12.54 0.60
N PRO A 52 25.18 -12.66 -0.10
CA PRO A 52 26.45 -12.97 0.57
C PRO A 52 26.83 -12.01 1.71
N LEU A 53 26.34 -10.77 1.70
CA LEU A 53 26.57 -9.78 2.76
C LEU A 53 25.82 -10.11 4.07
N ALA A 54 24.84 -11.01 4.04
CA ALA A 54 24.16 -11.48 5.24
C ALA A 54 25.11 -12.17 6.23
N ASN A 55 26.19 -12.77 5.71
CA ASN A 55 27.23 -13.44 6.50
C ASN A 55 28.35 -12.48 6.96
N SER A 56 28.25 -11.19 6.68
CA SER A 56 29.23 -10.20 7.15
C SER A 56 29.16 -10.01 8.66
N ALA A 57 30.20 -9.43 9.27
CA ALA A 57 30.22 -9.13 10.71
C ALA A 57 29.10 -8.16 11.14
N HIS A 58 28.64 -7.30 10.22
CA HIS A 58 27.66 -6.24 10.47
C HIS A 58 26.62 -6.15 9.34
N PRO A 59 25.71 -7.13 9.21
CA PRO A 59 24.77 -7.19 8.08
C PRO A 59 23.81 -5.99 8.04
N TYR A 60 23.56 -5.35 9.18
CA TYR A 60 22.70 -4.16 9.27
C TYR A 60 23.39 -2.87 8.81
N PHE A 61 24.73 -2.84 8.75
CA PHE A 61 25.50 -1.64 8.41
C PHE A 61 26.57 -1.94 7.36
N VAL A 62 26.23 -1.68 6.10
CA VAL A 62 27.07 -1.94 4.93
C VAL A 62 27.31 -0.63 4.17
N PRO A 63 28.36 0.14 4.54
CA PRO A 63 28.59 1.47 3.98
C PRO A 63 28.84 1.45 2.46
N GLU A 64 29.46 0.39 1.95
CA GLU A 64 29.75 0.20 0.51
C GLU A 64 28.49 0.19 -0.36
N HIS A 65 27.34 -0.18 0.22
CA HIS A 65 26.06 -0.24 -0.47
C HIS A 65 25.03 0.72 0.13
N ALA A 66 25.45 1.74 0.88
CA ALA A 66 24.57 2.60 1.65
C ALA A 66 23.49 3.29 0.82
N VAL A 67 23.84 3.84 -0.35
CA VAL A 67 22.89 4.50 -1.25
C VAL A 67 21.81 3.52 -1.72
N LYS A 68 22.21 2.29 -2.06
CA LYS A 68 21.29 1.27 -2.55
C LYS A 68 20.39 0.76 -1.41
N LEU A 69 20.96 0.37 -0.28
CA LEU A 69 20.27 -0.28 0.83
C LEU A 69 19.42 0.69 1.67
N TYR A 70 19.91 1.90 1.93
CA TYR A 70 19.31 2.80 2.91
C TYR A 70 18.59 4.00 2.30
N LEU A 71 18.75 4.25 1.00
CA LEU A 71 18.07 5.35 0.31
C LEU A 71 17.17 4.85 -0.83
N LEU A 72 17.76 4.23 -1.85
CA LEU A 72 17.01 3.85 -3.06
C LEU A 72 16.00 2.75 -2.80
N THR A 73 16.39 1.69 -2.09
CA THR A 73 15.51 0.55 -1.85
C THR A 73 14.31 0.92 -0.97
N PRO A 74 14.47 1.61 0.17
CA PRO A 74 13.32 2.08 0.93
C PRO A 74 12.40 3.01 0.13
N LEU A 75 12.98 3.89 -0.69
CA LEU A 75 12.21 4.79 -1.55
C LEU A 75 11.38 4.02 -2.60
N VAL A 76 11.95 2.98 -3.21
CA VAL A 76 11.25 2.09 -4.16
C VAL A 76 10.09 1.35 -3.48
N VAL A 77 10.29 0.84 -2.26
CA VAL A 77 9.25 0.12 -1.52
C VAL A 77 8.13 1.06 -1.06
N MET A 78 8.46 2.25 -0.55
CA MET A 78 7.46 3.24 -0.18
C MET A 78 6.67 3.71 -1.41
N SER A 79 7.36 3.91 -2.53
CA SER A 79 6.78 4.25 -3.82
C SER A 79 5.84 3.16 -4.34
N SER A 80 6.18 1.87 -4.18
CA SER A 80 5.30 0.76 -4.56
C SER A 80 4.06 0.68 -3.67
N CYS A 81 4.20 0.90 -2.36
CA CYS A 81 3.04 0.98 -1.45
C CYS A 81 2.11 2.12 -1.85
N LEU A 82 2.66 3.29 -2.18
CA LEU A 82 1.86 4.42 -2.67
C LEU A 82 1.17 4.10 -3.99
N LEU A 83 1.87 3.50 -4.95
CA LEU A 83 1.30 3.06 -6.23
C LEU A 83 0.14 2.08 -6.01
N PHE A 84 0.29 1.09 -5.13
CA PHE A 84 -0.76 0.13 -4.83
C PHE A 84 -1.94 0.73 -4.05
N LEU A 85 -1.73 1.75 -3.21
CA LEU A 85 -2.83 2.45 -2.53
C LEU A 85 -3.56 3.44 -3.44
N SER A 86 -2.91 3.93 -4.49
CA SER A 86 -3.39 5.06 -5.31
C SER A 86 -4.80 4.89 -5.89
N PRO A 87 -5.20 3.74 -6.47
CA PRO A 87 -6.56 3.56 -6.96
C PRO A 87 -7.60 3.79 -5.87
N GLY A 88 -7.38 3.20 -4.69
CA GLY A 88 -8.25 3.38 -3.55
C GLY A 88 -8.19 4.77 -2.93
N LEU A 89 -7.03 5.43 -2.93
CA LEU A 89 -6.89 6.82 -2.46
C LEU A 89 -7.81 7.75 -3.27
N PHE A 90 -7.78 7.64 -4.59
CA PHE A 90 -8.63 8.45 -5.45
C PHE A 90 -10.11 8.05 -5.36
N LEU A 91 -10.41 6.75 -5.39
CA LEU A 91 -11.79 6.28 -5.39
C LEU A 91 -12.49 6.50 -4.03
N SER A 92 -11.79 6.35 -2.91
CA SER A 92 -12.33 6.64 -1.58
C SER A 92 -12.71 8.11 -1.43
N LEU A 93 -11.91 9.03 -1.99
CA LEU A 93 -12.28 10.45 -2.07
C LEU A 93 -13.47 10.67 -2.99
N ALA A 94 -13.44 10.04 -4.16
CA ALA A 94 -14.51 10.18 -5.14
C ALA A 94 -15.83 9.70 -4.56
N LEU A 95 -15.84 8.62 -3.77
CA LEU A 95 -17.04 8.06 -3.15
C LEU A 95 -17.41 8.72 -1.82
N ASN A 96 -16.58 9.62 -1.30
CA ASN A 96 -16.74 10.24 0.01
C ASN A 96 -16.88 9.20 1.14
N SER A 97 -16.17 8.08 1.03
CA SER A 97 -16.31 6.92 1.93
C SER A 97 -15.56 7.06 3.26
N ALA A 98 -14.71 8.08 3.39
CA ALA A 98 -13.88 8.28 4.58
C ALA A 98 -14.14 9.65 5.21
N LYS A 99 -14.33 9.67 6.54
CA LYS A 99 -14.54 10.90 7.33
C LYS A 99 -13.26 11.40 8.00
N SER A 100 -12.26 10.53 8.14
CA SER A 100 -10.95 10.84 8.73
C SER A 100 -9.81 10.35 7.84
N LEU A 101 -8.59 10.84 8.10
CA LEU A 101 -7.38 10.42 7.38
C LEU A 101 -7.11 8.92 7.56
N GLY A 102 -7.29 8.39 8.78
CA GLY A 102 -7.11 6.97 9.05
C GLY A 102 -8.09 6.11 8.26
N GLN A 103 -9.37 6.52 8.19
CA GLN A 103 -10.39 5.82 7.42
C GLN A 103 -10.07 5.87 5.94
N TRP A 104 -9.54 7.00 5.48
CA TRP A 104 -9.14 7.16 4.09
C TRP A 104 -8.02 6.17 3.72
N ILE A 105 -6.97 6.05 4.54
CA ILE A 105 -5.88 5.09 4.31
C ILE A 105 -6.41 3.65 4.28
N PHE A 106 -7.20 3.25 5.29
CA PHE A 106 -7.72 1.89 5.38
C PHE A 106 -8.68 1.54 4.22
N THR A 107 -9.65 2.41 3.93
CA THR A 107 -10.58 2.21 2.81
C THR A 107 -9.86 2.20 1.47
N SER A 108 -8.77 2.95 1.34
CA SER A 108 -7.94 2.93 0.13
C SER A 108 -7.26 1.59 -0.08
N LEU A 109 -6.75 0.95 0.97
CA LEU A 109 -6.23 -0.41 0.85
C LEU A 109 -7.34 -1.39 0.45
N ALA A 110 -8.49 -1.35 1.12
CA ALA A 110 -9.61 -2.27 0.84
C ALA A 110 -10.11 -2.15 -0.61
N ILE A 111 -10.31 -0.92 -1.10
CA ILE A 111 -10.72 -0.67 -2.48
C ILE A 111 -9.63 -1.13 -3.46
N SER A 112 -8.36 -0.83 -3.18
CA SER A 112 -7.25 -1.24 -4.05
C SER A 112 -7.11 -2.77 -4.12
N LEU A 113 -7.37 -3.46 -3.00
CA LEU A 113 -7.36 -4.92 -2.93
C LEU A 113 -8.34 -5.53 -3.93
N ILE A 114 -9.57 -5.02 -3.95
CA ILE A 114 -10.59 -5.48 -4.89
C ILE A 114 -10.20 -5.07 -6.31
N LEU A 115 -9.92 -3.79 -6.54
CA LEU A 115 -9.77 -3.25 -7.88
C LEU A 115 -8.54 -3.77 -8.62
N ILE A 116 -7.36 -3.76 -7.97
CA ILE A 116 -6.12 -4.23 -8.58
C ILE A 116 -6.23 -5.72 -8.88
N SER A 117 -6.75 -6.52 -7.94
CA SER A 117 -6.87 -7.98 -8.11
C SER A 117 -7.86 -8.34 -9.22
N SER A 118 -9.03 -7.71 -9.26
CA SER A 118 -10.04 -7.96 -10.30
C SER A 118 -9.54 -7.55 -11.68
N VAL A 119 -8.98 -6.34 -11.81
CA VAL A 119 -8.49 -5.85 -13.12
C VAL A 119 -7.28 -6.66 -13.59
N THR A 120 -6.36 -7.02 -12.68
CA THR A 120 -5.22 -7.89 -13.02
C THR A 120 -5.69 -9.24 -13.53
N GLY A 121 -6.69 -9.86 -12.88
CA GLY A 121 -7.30 -11.11 -13.33
C GLY A 121 -7.88 -11.00 -14.74
N ILE A 122 -8.64 -9.92 -15.02
CA ILE A 122 -9.21 -9.66 -16.35
C ILE A 122 -8.12 -9.48 -17.40
N VAL A 123 -7.13 -8.61 -17.15
CA VAL A 123 -6.05 -8.30 -18.10
C VAL A 123 -5.21 -9.55 -18.39
N GLN A 124 -4.84 -10.31 -17.35
CA GLN A 124 -4.08 -11.55 -17.52
C GLN A 124 -4.85 -12.58 -18.35
N SER A 125 -6.17 -12.64 -18.20
CA SER A 125 -7.03 -13.55 -18.98
C SER A 125 -7.10 -13.18 -20.45
N ILE A 126 -7.12 -11.88 -20.76
CA ILE A 126 -7.11 -11.37 -22.13
C ILE A 126 -5.75 -11.55 -22.79
N MET A 127 -4.66 -11.35 -22.03
CA MET A 127 -3.29 -11.44 -22.55
C MET A 127 -2.77 -12.87 -22.70
N GLU A 128 -3.43 -13.84 -22.05
CA GLU A 128 -3.01 -15.26 -21.97
C GLU A 128 -1.56 -15.44 -21.47
N LYS A 129 -1.03 -14.46 -20.74
CA LYS A 129 0.34 -14.44 -20.22
C LYS A 129 0.39 -13.81 -18.84
N PRO A 130 1.29 -14.26 -17.95
CA PRO A 130 1.47 -13.65 -16.64
C PRO A 130 1.83 -12.15 -16.75
N LEU A 131 1.06 -11.30 -16.08
CA LEU A 131 1.34 -9.87 -16.02
C LEU A 131 2.47 -9.60 -15.01
N ARG A 132 3.65 -9.18 -15.49
CA ARG A 132 4.88 -9.02 -14.70
C ARG A 132 5.60 -7.69 -14.98
N ASP A 133 6.49 -7.32 -14.07
CA ASP A 133 7.39 -6.17 -14.10
C ASP A 133 6.68 -4.88 -14.53
N GLY A 134 7.20 -4.18 -15.55
CA GLY A 134 6.67 -2.89 -16.02
C GLY A 134 5.25 -2.97 -16.58
N TRP A 135 4.82 -4.12 -17.11
CA TRP A 135 3.44 -4.28 -17.59
C TRP A 135 2.44 -4.27 -16.44
N PHE A 136 2.77 -4.96 -15.34
CA PHE A 136 1.95 -4.91 -14.13
C PHE A 136 1.88 -3.49 -13.56
N ALA A 137 3.02 -2.81 -13.45
CA ALA A 137 3.06 -1.42 -13.00
C ALA A 137 2.19 -0.51 -13.88
N THR A 138 2.25 -0.67 -15.21
CA THR A 138 1.45 0.09 -16.17
C THR A 138 -0.05 -0.09 -15.94
N VAL A 139 -0.50 -1.33 -15.70
CA VAL A 139 -1.91 -1.60 -15.38
C VAL A 139 -2.33 -0.87 -14.11
N VAL A 140 -1.53 -0.91 -13.04
CA VAL A 140 -1.86 -0.19 -11.79
C VAL A 140 -1.89 1.33 -11.99
N VAL A 141 -0.98 1.88 -12.80
CA VAL A 141 -0.98 3.31 -13.17
C VAL A 141 -2.25 3.68 -13.96
N ILE A 142 -2.67 2.85 -14.93
CA ILE A 142 -3.91 3.07 -15.70
C ILE A 142 -5.12 3.06 -14.77
N ILE A 143 -5.25 2.05 -13.90
CA ILE A 143 -6.34 1.97 -12.92
C ILE A 143 -6.36 3.23 -12.05
N SER A 144 -5.21 3.63 -11.51
CA SER A 144 -5.07 4.83 -10.66
C SER A 144 -5.50 6.09 -11.40
N THR A 145 -5.11 6.22 -12.67
CA THR A 145 -5.45 7.36 -13.53
C THR A 145 -6.96 7.39 -13.81
N VAL A 146 -7.59 6.25 -14.08
CA VAL A 146 -9.05 6.16 -14.26
C VAL A 146 -9.80 6.55 -12.98
N CYS A 147 -9.36 6.07 -11.81
CA CYS A 147 -9.93 6.48 -10.53
C CYS A 147 -9.76 7.98 -10.26
N PHE A 148 -8.62 8.56 -10.62
CA PHE A 148 -8.40 10.00 -10.55
C PHE A 148 -9.32 10.78 -11.50
N VAL A 149 -9.48 10.34 -12.75
CA VAL A 149 -10.38 10.96 -13.72
C VAL A 149 -11.83 10.93 -13.19
N PHE A 150 -12.25 9.83 -12.58
CA PHE A 150 -13.56 9.74 -11.93
C PHE A 150 -13.71 10.75 -10.77
N LEU A 151 -12.71 10.86 -9.89
CA LEU A 151 -12.66 11.90 -8.85
C LEU A 151 -12.76 13.30 -9.45
N PHE A 152 -11.99 13.58 -10.50
CA PHE A 152 -11.93 14.89 -11.15
C PHE A 152 -13.26 15.26 -11.81
N ILE A 153 -13.93 14.32 -12.47
CA ILE A 153 -15.28 14.51 -13.03
C ILE A 153 -16.28 14.85 -11.92
N ARG A 154 -16.21 14.17 -10.76
CA ARG A 154 -17.08 14.50 -9.61
C ARG A 154 -16.82 15.91 -9.07
N ILE A 155 -15.57 16.37 -9.06
CA ILE A 155 -15.22 17.74 -8.67
C ILE A 155 -15.80 18.76 -9.67
N ILE A 156 -15.70 18.50 -10.98
CA ILE A 156 -16.28 19.37 -12.00
C ILE A 156 -17.80 19.46 -11.84
N ARG A 157 -18.46 18.35 -11.47
CA ARG A 157 -19.89 18.29 -11.16
C ARG A 157 -20.28 18.87 -9.79
N ASN A 158 -19.37 19.57 -9.11
CA ASN A 158 -19.58 20.19 -7.79
C ASN A 158 -20.09 19.21 -6.71
N CYS A 159 -19.73 17.94 -6.79
CA CYS A 159 -20.01 17.01 -5.69
C CYS A 159 -19.23 17.43 -4.43
N GLN A 160 -19.86 17.29 -3.26
CA GLN A 160 -19.18 17.48 -1.98
C GLN A 160 -18.17 16.34 -1.78
N ILE A 161 -16.90 16.71 -1.53
CA ILE A 161 -15.80 15.79 -1.28
C ILE A 161 -15.13 16.20 0.04
N ALA A 162 -15.05 15.27 0.99
CA ALA A 162 -14.32 15.47 2.23
C ALA A 162 -12.81 15.33 1.98
N TRP A 163 -12.10 16.46 2.01
CA TRP A 163 -10.65 16.45 1.80
C TRP A 163 -9.90 16.07 3.09
N PRO A 164 -9.05 15.03 3.04
CA PRO A 164 -8.34 14.54 4.23
C PRO A 164 -7.14 15.41 4.60
N PHE A 165 -6.85 16.49 3.88
CA PHE A 165 -5.68 17.35 4.11
C PHE A 165 -6.03 18.72 4.69
N GLY A 166 -7.29 18.97 5.07
CA GLY A 166 -7.75 20.29 5.52
C GLY A 166 -7.22 20.73 6.90
N LYS A 167 -6.52 19.87 7.64
CA LYS A 167 -6.02 20.14 9.00
C LYS A 167 -4.51 19.93 9.08
N PRO A 168 -3.73 20.84 9.69
CA PRO A 168 -2.28 20.67 9.88
C PRO A 168 -1.89 19.37 10.60
N HIS A 169 -2.78 18.88 11.47
CA HIS A 169 -2.64 17.59 12.14
C HIS A 169 -2.45 16.41 11.16
N ASN A 170 -3.17 16.43 10.03
CA ASN A 170 -3.13 15.35 9.05
C ASN A 170 -1.77 15.31 8.33
N SER A 171 -1.13 16.46 8.11
CA SER A 171 0.24 16.53 7.59
C SER A 171 1.24 15.92 8.56
N THR A 172 1.06 16.09 9.87
CA THR A 172 1.92 15.44 10.88
C THR A 172 1.76 13.91 10.85
N ILE A 173 0.52 13.43 10.69
CA ILE A 173 0.24 11.99 10.57
C ILE A 173 0.93 11.41 9.32
N ILE A 174 0.75 12.03 8.15
CA ILE A 174 1.38 11.59 6.91
C ILE A 174 2.91 11.60 7.02
N LEU A 175 3.47 12.67 7.57
CA LEU A 175 4.92 12.76 7.80
C LEU A 175 5.41 11.65 8.72
N SER A 176 4.66 11.33 9.79
CA SER A 176 5.01 10.23 10.69
C SER A 176 5.01 8.88 9.99
N ILE A 177 4.03 8.61 9.12
CA ILE A 177 4.00 7.39 8.29
C ILE A 177 5.24 7.33 7.41
N LEU A 178 5.56 8.42 6.69
CA LEU A 178 6.70 8.43 5.79
C LEU A 178 8.02 8.19 6.54
N VAL A 179 8.25 8.92 7.64
CA VAL A 179 9.49 8.81 8.42
C VAL A 179 9.62 7.44 9.08
N ILE A 180 8.56 6.93 9.71
CA ILE A 180 8.64 5.68 10.47
C ILE A 180 8.74 4.47 9.56
N ILE A 181 8.01 4.46 8.43
CA ILE A 181 8.16 3.39 7.43
C ILE A 181 9.56 3.41 6.81
N LEU A 182 10.12 4.59 6.53
CA LEU A 182 11.51 4.71 6.07
C LEU A 182 12.49 4.11 7.08
N LEU A 183 12.37 4.48 8.36
CA LEU A 183 13.20 3.93 9.43
C LEU A 183 13.04 2.42 9.53
N PHE A 184 11.81 1.92 9.45
CA PHE A 184 11.50 0.50 9.52
C PHE A 184 12.14 -0.31 8.39
N LEU A 185 12.12 0.22 7.16
CA LEU A 185 12.76 -0.40 6.00
C LEU A 185 14.28 -0.43 6.14
N ILE A 186 14.88 0.64 6.68
CA ILE A 186 16.32 0.71 6.94
C ILE A 186 16.72 -0.29 8.03
N THR A 187 16.02 -0.29 9.17
CA THR A 187 16.39 -1.13 10.33
C THR A 187 16.17 -2.62 10.07
N LEU A 188 15.17 -2.99 9.26
CA LEU A 188 14.87 -4.38 8.93
C LEU A 188 15.46 -4.84 7.59
N THR A 189 16.42 -4.11 7.03
CA THR A 189 17.02 -4.44 5.72
C THR A 189 17.48 -5.92 5.64
N PRO A 190 18.31 -6.46 6.56
CA PRO A 190 18.73 -7.86 6.46
C PRO A 190 17.56 -8.85 6.54
N LYS A 191 16.60 -8.57 7.43
CA LYS A 191 15.40 -9.39 7.64
C LYS A 191 14.51 -9.46 6.41
N ILE A 192 14.31 -8.34 5.73
CA ILE A 192 13.44 -8.30 4.54
C ILE A 192 14.13 -8.95 3.35
N TYR A 193 15.43 -8.66 3.12
CA TYR A 193 16.06 -8.98 1.83
C TYR A 193 16.90 -10.25 1.82
N TRP A 194 17.42 -10.69 2.97
CA TRP A 194 18.43 -11.75 3.02
C TRP A 194 18.13 -12.88 4.01
N GLU A 195 17.07 -12.79 4.79
CA GLU A 195 16.61 -13.95 5.55
C GLU A 195 15.94 -14.95 4.61
N ASN A 196 16.07 -16.25 4.92
CA ASN A 196 15.38 -17.31 4.20
C ASN A 196 13.92 -17.43 4.69
N PHE A 197 13.06 -18.08 3.93
CA PHE A 197 11.72 -18.42 4.41
C PHE A 197 11.72 -19.57 5.41
N ASN A 198 10.80 -19.50 6.37
CA ASN A 198 10.32 -20.66 7.11
C ASN A 198 9.19 -21.36 6.34
N GLY A 199 8.67 -22.46 6.90
CA GLY A 199 7.59 -23.23 6.27
C GLY A 199 6.38 -22.37 5.89
N ASP A 200 5.90 -21.53 6.81
CA ASP A 200 4.76 -20.63 6.58
C ASP A 200 5.06 -19.61 5.47
N GLY A 201 6.29 -19.08 5.42
CA GLY A 201 6.74 -18.16 4.40
C GLY A 201 6.77 -18.78 3.00
N VAL A 202 7.27 -20.01 2.89
CA VAL A 202 7.26 -20.77 1.63
C VAL A 202 5.83 -21.01 1.16
N GLU A 203 4.94 -21.44 2.07
CA GLU A 203 3.54 -21.69 1.75
C GLU A 203 2.84 -20.41 1.26
N ALA A 204 3.00 -19.30 1.97
CA ALA A 204 2.43 -18.01 1.59
C ALA A 204 2.98 -17.51 0.24
N PHE A 205 4.28 -17.69 0.00
CA PHE A 205 4.92 -17.33 -1.27
C PHE A 205 4.36 -18.16 -2.44
N GLU A 206 4.29 -19.48 -2.29
CA GLU A 206 3.81 -20.39 -3.32
C GLU A 206 2.32 -20.20 -3.63
N ALA A 207 1.50 -20.03 -2.60
CA ALA A 207 0.07 -19.70 -2.76
C ALA A 207 -0.12 -18.40 -3.55
N SER A 208 0.75 -17.42 -3.34
CA SER A 208 0.68 -16.12 -4.03
C SER A 208 1.28 -16.15 -5.43
N ARG A 209 2.32 -16.97 -5.62
CA ARG A 209 2.90 -17.24 -6.93
C ARG A 209 1.91 -17.92 -7.86
N LEU A 210 1.01 -18.76 -7.33
CA LEU A 210 -0.07 -19.38 -8.09
C LEU A 210 -0.92 -18.35 -8.86
N LEU A 211 -1.13 -17.16 -8.29
CA LEU A 211 -1.89 -16.10 -8.97
C LEU A 211 -1.23 -15.59 -10.26
N LEU A 212 0.07 -15.82 -10.46
CA LEU A 212 0.73 -15.49 -11.73
C LEU A 212 0.23 -16.35 -12.89
N VAL A 213 -0.27 -17.55 -12.60
CA VAL A 213 -0.71 -18.54 -13.59
C VAL A 213 -2.20 -18.85 -13.51
N GLN A 214 -2.85 -18.56 -12.38
CA GLN A 214 -4.29 -18.75 -12.16
C GLN A 214 -4.97 -17.43 -11.75
N GLN A 215 -6.24 -17.25 -12.13
CA GLN A 215 -6.98 -16.03 -11.79
C GLN A 215 -7.38 -15.98 -10.31
N LEU A 216 -7.72 -17.15 -9.76
CA LEU A 216 -8.04 -17.33 -8.37
C LEU A 216 -6.97 -18.20 -7.73
N PRO A 217 -6.67 -17.98 -6.45
CA PRO A 217 -5.63 -18.74 -5.78
C PRO A 217 -6.26 -20.04 -5.26
N PHE A 218 -6.88 -20.85 -6.12
CA PHE A 218 -7.49 -22.11 -5.69
C PHE A 218 -6.92 -23.23 -6.54
N TRP A 219 -6.20 -24.14 -5.90
CA TRP A 219 -5.74 -25.34 -6.57
C TRP A 219 -6.93 -26.17 -7.06
N PRO A 220 -6.79 -26.93 -8.16
CA PRO A 220 -7.81 -27.91 -8.55
C PRO A 220 -7.84 -29.05 -7.54
N ARG A 221 -9.01 -29.72 -7.39
CA ARG A 221 -9.16 -30.88 -6.49
C ARG A 221 -8.16 -32.01 -6.76
N SER A 222 -7.61 -32.07 -7.98
CA SER A 222 -6.57 -33.01 -8.37
C SER A 222 -5.19 -32.73 -7.75
N ALA A 223 -4.99 -31.59 -7.09
CA ALA A 223 -3.73 -31.20 -6.46
C ALA A 223 -3.43 -31.92 -5.13
N GLY A 224 -4.28 -32.87 -4.72
CA GLY A 224 -4.09 -33.65 -3.50
C GLY A 224 -4.26 -32.81 -2.24
N SER A 225 -3.39 -32.99 -1.25
CA SER A 225 -3.46 -32.31 0.05
C SER A 225 -3.34 -30.78 -0.03
N ILE A 226 -2.79 -30.24 -1.13
CA ILE A 226 -2.60 -28.79 -1.30
C ILE A 226 -3.90 -28.10 -1.77
N PHE A 227 -4.93 -28.87 -2.14
CA PHE A 227 -6.22 -28.33 -2.58
C PHE A 227 -6.88 -27.37 -1.57
N GLU A 228 -6.68 -27.60 -0.27
CA GLU A 228 -7.29 -26.81 0.80
C GLU A 228 -6.65 -25.42 0.95
N LEU A 229 -5.57 -25.16 0.21
CA LEU A 229 -4.80 -23.93 0.27
C LEU A 229 -4.89 -23.14 -1.05
N PRO A 230 -4.71 -21.81 -0.99
CA PRO A 230 -5.10 -20.96 0.12
C PRO A 230 -6.62 -20.97 0.35
N ASN A 231 -7.01 -20.95 1.62
CA ASN A 231 -8.41 -20.81 2.00
C ASN A 231 -8.89 -19.34 1.82
N ILE A 232 -10.18 -19.08 2.03
CA ILE A 232 -10.75 -17.73 1.83
C ILE A 232 -10.10 -16.66 2.74
N THR A 233 -9.58 -17.04 3.91
CA THR A 233 -8.94 -16.09 4.83
C THR A 233 -7.52 -15.75 4.38
N MET A 234 -6.86 -16.66 3.67
CA MET A 234 -5.53 -16.45 3.09
C MET A 234 -5.56 -15.47 1.90
N MET A 235 -6.67 -15.38 1.16
CA MET A 235 -6.80 -14.49 0.00
C MET A 235 -6.40 -13.03 0.30
N LEU A 236 -6.69 -12.56 1.51
CA LEU A 236 -6.41 -11.19 1.92
C LEU A 236 -4.91 -10.88 1.91
N PHE A 237 -4.04 -11.85 2.17
CA PHE A 237 -2.58 -11.69 2.03
C PHE A 237 -2.07 -12.13 0.66
N THR A 238 -2.67 -13.15 0.05
CA THR A 238 -2.23 -13.71 -1.23
C THR A 238 -2.24 -12.67 -2.34
N PHE A 239 -3.26 -11.80 -2.36
CA PHE A 239 -3.35 -10.75 -3.38
C PHE A 239 -2.22 -9.73 -3.26
N PRO A 240 -2.01 -9.01 -2.12
CA PRO A 240 -0.89 -8.09 -2.00
C PRO A 240 0.47 -8.75 -2.23
N VAL A 241 0.72 -9.96 -1.71
CA VAL A 241 1.95 -10.71 -2.00
C VAL A 241 2.13 -10.90 -3.51
N SER A 242 1.08 -11.33 -4.21
CA SER A 242 1.15 -11.49 -5.67
C SER A 242 1.45 -10.18 -6.39
N TRP A 243 0.98 -9.02 -5.90
CA TRP A 243 1.29 -7.74 -6.53
C TRP A 243 2.78 -7.42 -6.44
N PHE A 244 3.39 -7.63 -5.28
CA PHE A 244 4.82 -7.42 -5.11
C PHE A 244 5.65 -8.46 -5.89
N ILE A 245 5.22 -9.72 -5.97
CA ILE A 245 5.86 -10.74 -6.83
C ILE A 245 5.77 -10.34 -8.31
N ARG A 246 4.61 -9.85 -8.77
CA ARG A 246 4.46 -9.36 -10.15
C ARG A 246 5.38 -8.20 -10.45
N LEU A 247 5.52 -7.28 -9.50
CA LEU A 247 6.27 -6.04 -9.68
C LEU A 247 7.79 -6.24 -9.58
N PHE A 248 8.25 -7.03 -8.61
CA PHE A 248 9.67 -7.19 -8.26
C PHE A 248 10.22 -8.59 -8.56
N GLY A 249 9.40 -9.49 -9.07
CA GLY A 249 9.76 -10.87 -9.38
C GLY A 249 9.60 -11.85 -8.22
N GLU A 250 9.82 -13.12 -8.55
CA GLU A 250 9.74 -14.28 -7.67
C GLU A 250 10.96 -14.39 -6.75
N VAL A 251 11.18 -13.36 -5.93
CA VAL A 251 12.19 -13.34 -4.87
C VAL A 251 11.52 -13.28 -3.52
N GLU A 252 12.15 -13.86 -2.49
CA GLU A 252 11.54 -13.98 -1.16
C GLU A 252 11.16 -12.61 -0.55
N ALA A 253 12.01 -11.61 -0.78
CA ALA A 253 11.75 -10.24 -0.37
C ALA A 253 10.39 -9.73 -0.85
N SER A 254 9.96 -10.07 -2.08
CA SER A 254 8.66 -9.66 -2.62
C SER A 254 7.49 -10.15 -1.77
N ALA A 255 7.62 -11.28 -1.07
CA ALA A 255 6.56 -11.79 -0.19
C ALA A 255 6.50 -11.10 1.16
N ARG A 256 7.61 -10.51 1.59
CA ARG A 256 7.76 -9.79 2.86
C ARG A 256 7.29 -8.34 2.75
N LEU A 257 7.51 -7.69 1.60
CA LEU A 257 7.19 -6.28 1.39
C LEU A 257 5.71 -5.87 1.60
N PRO A 258 4.68 -6.70 1.34
CA PRO A 258 3.29 -6.38 1.69
C PRO A 258 3.08 -6.08 3.17
N TYR A 259 3.94 -6.58 4.05
CA TYR A 259 3.92 -6.25 5.48
C TYR A 259 3.89 -4.73 5.71
N ILE A 260 4.67 -3.98 4.93
CA ILE A 260 4.76 -2.51 5.01
C ILE A 260 3.43 -1.86 4.69
N LEU A 261 2.74 -2.36 3.66
CA LEU A 261 1.41 -1.90 3.26
C LEU A 261 0.39 -2.13 4.39
N TYR A 262 0.47 -3.29 5.08
CA TYR A 262 -0.40 -3.57 6.23
C TYR A 262 -0.08 -2.74 7.45
N VAL A 263 1.19 -2.46 7.77
CA VAL A 263 1.55 -1.57 8.89
C VAL A 263 0.94 -0.17 8.68
N ILE A 264 1.01 0.36 7.46
CA ILE A 264 0.39 1.65 7.09
C ILE A 264 -1.14 1.59 7.31
N ALA A 265 -1.79 0.51 6.88
CA ALA A 265 -3.23 0.35 7.03
C ALA A 265 -3.65 0.15 8.50
N LEU A 266 -2.92 -0.67 9.27
CA LEU A 266 -3.15 -0.88 10.70
C LEU A 266 -3.02 0.42 11.47
N TYR A 267 -2.01 1.23 11.16
CA TYR A 267 -1.89 2.58 11.71
C TYR A 267 -3.13 3.43 11.42
N GLY A 268 -3.61 3.44 10.18
CA GLY A 268 -4.84 4.13 9.79
C GLY A 268 -6.09 3.62 10.51
N VAL A 269 -6.22 2.30 10.71
CA VAL A 269 -7.32 1.68 11.47
C VAL A 269 -7.27 2.10 12.93
N MET A 270 -6.12 1.95 13.60
CA MET A 270 -5.96 2.32 15.01
C MET A 270 -6.26 3.81 15.23
N LEU A 271 -5.72 4.67 14.36
CA LEU A 271 -6.01 6.09 14.38
C LEU A 271 -7.52 6.35 14.29
N SER A 272 -8.19 5.70 13.34
CA SER A 272 -9.64 5.86 13.14
C SER A 272 -10.48 5.38 14.32
N LEU A 273 -10.08 4.27 14.94
CA LEU A 273 -10.76 3.71 16.11
C LEU A 273 -10.58 4.62 17.32
N ILE A 274 -9.38 5.15 17.54
CA ILE A 274 -9.11 6.05 18.67
C ILE A 274 -9.81 7.40 18.50
N GLU A 275 -9.87 7.92 17.28
CA GLU A 275 -10.59 9.17 16.97
C GLU A 275 -12.11 8.98 16.92
N HIS A 276 -12.59 7.73 16.85
CA HIS A 276 -14.02 7.46 16.78
C HIS A 276 -14.74 7.97 18.04
N GLY A 277 -15.67 8.91 17.86
CA GLY A 277 -16.43 9.51 18.96
C GLY A 277 -15.68 10.54 19.80
N LYS A 278 -14.40 10.85 19.50
CA LYS A 278 -13.67 11.93 20.18
C LYS A 278 -14.00 13.30 19.57
N ALA A 279 -14.18 14.30 20.43
CA ALA A 279 -14.37 15.71 20.01
C ALA A 279 -13.06 16.39 19.57
N LYS A 280 -11.90 15.86 19.98
CA LYS A 280 -10.57 16.39 19.67
C LYS A 280 -9.77 15.36 18.89
N PRO A 281 -8.90 15.79 17.94
CA PRO A 281 -7.97 14.90 17.27
C PRO A 281 -6.98 14.31 18.28
N VAL A 282 -6.36 13.19 17.92
CA VAL A 282 -5.35 12.55 18.79
C VAL A 282 -4.15 13.46 19.03
N GLY A 283 -3.65 13.43 20.26
CA GLY A 283 -2.45 14.16 20.65
C GLY A 283 -1.17 13.53 20.08
N ARG A 284 -0.06 14.28 20.09
CA ARG A 284 1.25 13.77 19.62
C ARG A 284 1.70 12.54 20.39
N ILE A 285 1.45 12.49 21.70
CA ILE A 285 1.82 11.35 22.55
C ILE A 285 1.03 10.10 22.13
N GLU A 286 -0.27 10.24 21.88
CA GLU A 286 -1.11 9.11 21.42
C GLU A 286 -0.61 8.59 20.06
N LEU A 287 -0.25 9.47 19.12
CA LEU A 287 0.35 9.05 17.84
C LEU A 287 1.62 8.22 18.03
N TRP A 288 2.52 8.65 18.93
CA TRP A 288 3.74 7.91 19.25
C TRP A 288 3.48 6.57 19.94
N LEU A 289 2.46 6.50 20.80
CA LEU A 289 2.06 5.24 21.45
C LEU A 289 1.51 4.22 20.43
N ILE A 290 0.76 4.68 19.42
CA ILE A 290 0.33 3.80 18.32
C ILE A 290 1.55 3.24 17.59
N TRP A 291 2.51 4.10 17.24
CA TRP A 291 3.74 3.68 16.57
C TRP A 291 4.60 2.74 17.42
N LEU A 292 4.71 3.00 18.72
CA LEU A 292 5.40 2.11 19.64
C LEU A 292 4.73 0.73 19.69
N GLY A 293 3.40 0.68 19.79
CA GLY A 293 2.63 -0.57 19.74
C GLY A 293 2.84 -1.33 18.44
N LEU A 294 2.79 -0.64 17.29
CA LEU A 294 3.07 -1.23 15.99
C LEU A 294 4.53 -1.71 15.86
N ALA A 295 5.50 -1.00 16.43
CA ALA A 295 6.90 -1.41 16.43
C ALA A 295 7.11 -2.67 17.27
N VAL A 296 6.48 -2.77 18.45
CA VAL A 296 6.52 -3.99 19.28
C VAL A 296 5.86 -5.16 18.53
N TYR A 297 4.67 -4.95 17.98
CA TYR A 297 3.99 -5.95 17.14
C TYR A 297 4.89 -6.39 15.97
N SER A 298 5.56 -5.44 15.33
CA SER A 298 6.45 -5.72 14.22
C SER A 298 7.66 -6.56 14.58
N VAL A 299 8.32 -6.24 15.69
CA VAL A 299 9.45 -7.03 16.20
C VAL A 299 8.99 -8.45 16.52
N VAL A 300 7.83 -8.60 17.17
CA VAL A 300 7.25 -9.92 17.46
C VAL A 300 6.98 -10.68 16.18
N MET A 301 6.32 -10.08 15.19
CA MET A 301 6.04 -10.76 13.93
C MET A 301 7.35 -11.14 13.20
N VAL A 302 8.24 -10.18 12.97
CA VAL A 302 9.45 -10.37 12.14
C VAL A 302 10.49 -11.30 12.78
N PHE A 303 10.49 -11.46 14.10
CA PHE A 303 11.44 -12.34 14.80
C PHE A 303 10.75 -13.57 15.42
N SER A 304 9.44 -13.75 15.25
CA SER A 304 8.74 -14.96 15.70
C SER A 304 9.04 -16.11 14.76
N ALA A 305 9.36 -17.27 15.35
CA ALA A 305 9.58 -18.49 14.60
C ALA A 305 8.31 -19.11 14.01
N THR A 306 7.14 -18.68 14.50
CA THR A 306 5.82 -19.19 14.13
C THR A 306 5.01 -18.06 13.48
N TYR A 307 4.40 -18.31 12.32
CA TYR A 307 3.44 -17.44 11.62
C TYR A 307 3.96 -16.18 10.88
N ASN A 308 5.19 -16.19 10.37
CA ASN A 308 5.67 -15.08 9.51
C ASN A 308 6.83 -15.51 8.59
N PRO A 309 6.92 -15.08 7.31
CA PRO A 309 8.02 -15.38 6.36
C PRO A 309 9.47 -15.01 6.74
N TYR A 310 9.80 -14.76 8.01
CA TYR A 310 11.08 -14.17 8.44
C TYR A 310 11.87 -15.08 9.39
N ASN A 311 12.07 -16.34 9.03
CA ASN A 311 12.84 -17.27 9.87
C ASN A 311 13.64 -18.27 9.03
#